data_AF-A0A220SD92-F1
#
_entry.id   AF-A0A220SD92-F1
#
_cell.length_a   1.000
_cell.length_b   1.000
_cell.length_c   1.000
_cell.angle_alpha   90.00
_cell.angle_beta   90.00
_cell.angle_gamma   90.00
#
_symmetry.space_group_name_H-M   'P 1'
#
loop_
_entity.id
_entity.type
_entity.pdbx_description
1 polymer ?
#
loop_
_entity_poly.entity_id
_entity_poly.type
_entity_poly.pdbx_seq_one_letter_code
_entity_poly.pdbx_strand_id
1 'polypeptide(L)'
;MKNFTESTSAFYNHFETTGTFHTPSSPSVLKSKTMSNKHHLRRNSANELYDVYSYSQDLHDYKDGYKLTEGINDLVTFEDCSWLFEMILDEQLNLNSENQIWILKRTIPNSFTLTCKNKSGHKLAEIKNLEANFYFDDLTVIKKDKLFCLPTEENLY
;
A
#
# COMPACT_ATOMS: atom_id res chain seq x y z
N MET A 1 -24.32 3.27 42.21
CA MET A 1 -25.26 4.34 42.63
C MET A 1 -24.69 5.07 43.83
N LYS A 2 -24.31 6.36 43.67
CA LYS A 2 -24.25 7.44 44.68
C LYS A 2 -23.53 8.68 44.08
N ASN A 3 -24.31 9.46 43.34
CA ASN A 3 -24.53 10.92 43.39
C ASN A 3 -23.47 11.94 43.89
N PHE A 4 -23.37 13.02 43.08
CA PHE A 4 -23.15 14.47 43.37
C PHE A 4 -21.74 14.89 43.85
N THR A 5 -21.13 16.01 43.44
CA THR A 5 -21.64 17.40 43.26
C THR A 5 -20.84 18.23 42.23
N GLU A 6 -21.51 19.25 41.70
CA GLU A 6 -21.03 20.39 40.90
C GLU A 6 -19.88 21.19 41.53
N SER A 7 -19.15 21.95 40.72
CA SER A 7 -18.88 23.37 41.04
C SER A 7 -18.46 24.19 39.82
N THR A 8 -19.35 25.12 39.46
CA THR A 8 -19.19 26.29 38.61
C THR A 8 -18.35 27.37 39.33
N SER A 9 -17.52 28.11 38.58
CA SER A 9 -17.32 29.55 38.84
C SER A 9 -16.70 30.25 37.63
N ALA A 10 -17.47 31.17 37.07
CA ALA A 10 -17.08 32.18 36.10
C ALA A 10 -16.19 33.26 36.75
N PHE A 11 -15.41 33.99 35.94
CA PHE A 11 -15.18 35.41 36.19
C PHE A 11 -15.14 36.21 34.88
N TYR A 12 -15.98 37.24 34.90
CA TYR A 12 -16.16 38.32 33.94
C TYR A 12 -14.87 39.13 33.71
N ASN A 13 -14.76 39.76 32.53
CA ASN A 13 -14.46 41.19 32.49
C ASN A 13 -15.11 41.88 31.29
N HIS A 14 -15.64 43.04 31.61
CA HIS A 14 -16.59 43.88 30.88
C HIS A 14 -15.86 45.15 30.46
N PHE A 15 -16.08 45.63 29.24
CA PHE A 15 -15.89 47.03 28.88
C PHE A 15 -16.87 47.38 27.74
N GLU A 16 -17.86 48.19 28.07
CA GLU A 16 -18.60 49.06 27.14
C GLU A 16 -17.67 50.24 26.75
N THR A 17 -17.79 50.96 25.62
CA THR A 17 -18.83 51.99 25.41
C THR A 17 -18.71 52.55 23.97
N THR A 18 -19.85 52.61 23.27
CA THR A 18 -20.36 53.58 22.25
C THR A 18 -19.57 53.99 21.00
N GLY A 19 -20.26 53.92 19.84
CA GLY A 19 -20.02 54.74 18.65
C GLY A 19 -20.86 54.31 17.44
N THR A 20 -21.81 55.14 17.01
CA THR A 20 -22.89 54.90 16.03
C THR A 20 -22.53 55.08 14.53
N PHE A 21 -23.13 54.21 13.70
CA PHE A 21 -23.55 54.29 12.27
C PHE A 21 -22.57 54.67 11.13
N HIS A 22 -22.37 53.73 10.18
CA HIS A 22 -22.75 53.83 8.74
C HIS A 22 -22.55 52.46 8.01
N THR A 23 -23.40 52.17 7.03
CA THR A 23 -23.62 50.88 6.33
C THR A 23 -22.65 50.65 5.12
N PRO A 24 -22.80 49.60 4.29
CA PRO A 24 -21.82 48.52 4.14
C PRO A 24 -21.02 48.59 2.83
N SER A 25 -19.78 48.11 2.84
CA SER A 25 -19.10 47.69 1.60
C SER A 25 -18.50 46.30 1.78
N SER A 26 -18.90 45.43 0.87
CA SER A 26 -18.61 44.00 0.80
C SER A 26 -17.13 43.70 0.48
N PRO A 27 -16.70 42.42 0.63
CA PRO A 27 -15.39 42.05 1.13
C PRO A 27 -14.33 41.89 0.03
N SER A 28 -13.12 42.40 0.28
CA SER A 28 -11.91 41.92 -0.37
C SER A 28 -11.50 40.58 0.25
N VAL A 29 -12.11 39.50 -0.27
CA VAL A 29 -11.65 38.13 -0.03
C VAL A 29 -10.24 38.00 -0.61
N LEU A 30 -9.24 38.10 0.26
CA LEU A 30 -7.91 37.57 -0.01
C LEU A 30 -8.07 36.06 -0.20
N LYS A 31 -8.12 35.65 -1.47
CA LYS A 31 -7.95 34.26 -1.88
C LYS A 31 -6.57 33.81 -1.42
N SER A 32 -6.46 33.21 -0.25
CA SER A 32 -5.35 32.32 0.05
C SER A 32 -5.51 31.10 -0.85
N LYS A 33 -4.93 31.20 -2.04
CA LYS A 33 -4.73 30.06 -2.93
C LYS A 33 -3.70 29.19 -2.22
N THR A 34 -4.17 28.27 -1.37
CA THR A 34 -3.33 27.26 -0.76
C THR A 34 -2.70 26.49 -1.90
N MET A 35 -1.44 26.79 -2.21
CA MET A 35 -0.66 26.00 -3.15
C MET A 35 -0.49 24.64 -2.50
N SER A 36 -1.36 23.72 -2.89
CA SER A 36 -1.14 22.29 -2.67
C SER A 36 0.11 21.96 -3.48
N ASN A 37 1.27 22.04 -2.84
CA ASN A 37 2.48 21.39 -3.31
C ASN A 37 2.20 19.89 -3.26
N LYS A 38 1.53 19.40 -4.31
CA LYS A 38 1.37 17.99 -4.57
C LYS A 38 2.75 17.51 -5.01
N HIS A 39 3.66 17.33 -4.04
CA HIS A 39 4.84 16.53 -4.24
C HIS A 39 4.33 15.18 -4.73
N HIS A 40 4.52 14.91 -6.02
CA HIS A 40 4.42 13.55 -6.52
C HIS A 40 5.52 12.78 -5.80
N LEU A 41 5.17 12.16 -4.68
CA LEU A 41 6.03 11.15 -4.04
C LEU A 41 6.36 10.16 -5.16
N ARG A 42 7.65 10.10 -5.50
CA ARG A 42 8.14 9.14 -6.48
C ARG A 42 7.73 7.75 -5.98
N ARG A 43 6.98 7.02 -6.80
CA ARG A 43 6.58 5.64 -6.53
C ARG A 43 7.80 4.80 -6.14
N ASN A 44 7.73 4.10 -5.03
CA ASN A 44 8.80 3.21 -4.55
C ASN A 44 8.46 1.76 -4.92
N SER A 45 8.95 1.26 -6.05
CA SER A 45 8.65 -0.11 -6.53
C SER A 45 9.72 -1.09 -6.09
N ALA A 46 9.30 -2.23 -5.52
CA ALA A 46 10.21 -3.32 -5.18
C ALA A 46 10.88 -3.89 -6.44
N ASN A 47 10.13 -4.01 -7.55
CA ASN A 47 10.68 -4.54 -8.79
C ASN A 47 11.83 -3.66 -9.32
N GLU A 48 11.72 -2.33 -9.23
CA GLU A 48 12.80 -1.42 -9.67
C GLU A 48 14.09 -1.61 -8.85
N LEU A 49 13.99 -1.92 -7.55
CA LEU A 49 15.17 -2.17 -6.71
C LEU A 49 15.80 -3.54 -6.99
N TYR A 50 14.96 -4.56 -7.17
CA TYR A 50 15.37 -5.95 -7.39
C TYR A 50 15.51 -6.28 -8.90
N ASP A 51 15.59 -5.30 -9.80
CA ASP A 51 15.84 -5.56 -11.24
C ASP A 51 17.29 -6.04 -11.50
N VAL A 52 18.15 -6.04 -10.48
CA VAL A 52 19.54 -6.51 -10.55
C VAL A 52 19.69 -8.00 -10.84
N TYR A 53 18.67 -8.82 -10.54
CA TYR A 53 18.66 -10.27 -10.77
C TYR A 53 18.40 -10.58 -12.25
N SER A 54 19.39 -10.30 -13.09
CA SER A 54 19.29 -10.36 -14.56
C SER A 54 19.86 -11.65 -15.18
N TYR A 55 20.29 -12.60 -14.34
CA TYR A 55 20.86 -13.89 -14.74
C TYR A 55 20.32 -15.01 -13.87
N SER A 56 20.22 -16.23 -14.41
CA SER A 56 19.77 -17.38 -13.62
C SER A 56 20.77 -17.70 -12.52
N GLN A 57 20.24 -18.04 -11.37
CA GLN A 57 20.93 -18.36 -10.13
C GLN A 57 20.29 -19.62 -9.52
N ASP A 58 20.62 -19.94 -8.28
CA ASP A 58 20.05 -21.10 -7.62
C ASP A 58 18.56 -20.87 -7.29
N LEU A 59 17.80 -21.96 -7.31
CA LEU A 59 16.41 -21.97 -6.87
C LEU A 59 16.36 -22.38 -5.39
N HIS A 60 15.54 -21.68 -4.63
CA HIS A 60 15.37 -21.92 -3.20
C HIS A 60 14.09 -22.71 -2.94
N ASP A 61 14.17 -23.69 -2.05
CA ASP A 61 13.03 -24.50 -1.66
C ASP A 61 12.02 -23.67 -0.86
N TYR A 62 10.75 -23.82 -1.21
CA TYR A 62 9.62 -23.22 -0.51
C TYR A 62 8.53 -24.25 -0.23
N LYS A 63 7.52 -23.83 0.55
CA LYS A 63 6.41 -24.67 1.02
C LYS A 63 5.75 -25.45 -0.13
N ASP A 64 5.27 -26.65 0.16
CA ASP A 64 4.50 -27.50 -0.78
C ASP A 64 5.18 -27.82 -2.13
N GLY A 65 6.52 -27.83 -2.11
CA GLY A 65 7.35 -28.08 -3.28
C GLY A 65 7.42 -26.88 -4.23
N TYR A 66 6.99 -25.70 -3.80
CA TYR A 66 7.26 -24.46 -4.51
C TYR A 66 8.74 -24.11 -4.46
N LYS A 67 9.18 -23.30 -5.41
CA LYS A 67 10.53 -22.76 -5.49
C LYS A 67 10.49 -21.23 -5.60
N LEU A 68 11.51 -20.57 -5.08
CA LEU A 68 11.75 -19.15 -5.25
C LEU A 68 13.01 -18.95 -6.10
N THR A 69 12.99 -17.97 -7.00
CA THR A 69 14.23 -17.43 -7.56
C THR A 69 15.00 -16.65 -6.50
N GLU A 70 16.30 -16.40 -6.72
CA GLU A 70 17.12 -15.61 -5.79
C GLU A 70 16.49 -14.26 -5.47
N GLY A 71 16.01 -13.52 -6.49
CA GLY A 71 15.43 -12.20 -6.26
C GLY A 71 14.18 -12.22 -5.38
N ILE A 72 13.36 -13.28 -5.49
CA ILE A 72 12.23 -13.49 -4.60
C ILE A 72 12.67 -13.94 -3.20
N ASN A 73 13.65 -14.84 -3.11
CA ASN A 73 14.18 -15.31 -1.83
C ASN A 73 14.77 -14.16 -1.00
N ASP A 74 15.55 -13.30 -1.63
CA ASP A 74 16.13 -12.11 -1.01
C ASP A 74 15.03 -11.12 -0.61
N LEU A 75 14.04 -10.89 -1.47
CA LEU A 75 12.90 -10.03 -1.15
C LEU A 75 12.10 -10.56 0.06
N VAL A 76 11.86 -11.87 0.14
CA VAL A 76 11.20 -12.49 1.29
C VAL A 76 12.03 -12.31 2.57
N THR A 77 13.35 -12.49 2.47
CA THR A 77 14.28 -12.47 3.61
C THR A 77 14.52 -11.06 4.14
N PHE A 78 14.78 -10.09 3.26
CA PHE A 78 15.14 -8.73 3.64
C PHE A 78 13.92 -7.86 3.96
N GLU A 79 12.79 -8.08 3.29
CA GLU A 79 11.57 -7.29 3.48
C GLU A 79 10.55 -7.94 4.40
N ASP A 80 10.87 -9.13 4.94
CA ASP A 80 10.00 -9.94 5.81
C ASP A 80 8.57 -10.09 5.26
N CYS A 81 8.48 -10.44 3.98
CA CYS A 81 7.22 -10.46 3.23
C CYS A 81 6.72 -11.85 2.85
N SER A 82 7.13 -12.87 3.61
CA SER A 82 6.65 -14.27 3.45
C SER A 82 5.11 -14.38 3.45
N TRP A 83 4.43 -13.53 4.22
CA TRP A 83 2.97 -13.41 4.29
C TRP A 83 2.30 -13.24 2.92
N LEU A 84 2.96 -12.55 1.98
CA LEU A 84 2.44 -12.36 0.63
C LEU A 84 2.35 -13.70 -0.11
N PHE A 85 3.38 -14.52 -0.01
CA PHE A 85 3.47 -15.80 -0.69
C PHE A 85 2.55 -16.83 -0.04
N GLU A 86 2.38 -16.79 1.28
CA GLU A 86 1.36 -17.59 1.97
C GLU A 86 -0.04 -17.29 1.45
N MET A 87 -0.42 -16.01 1.34
CA MET A 87 -1.72 -15.66 0.76
C MET A 87 -1.86 -16.10 -0.70
N ILE A 88 -0.79 -16.01 -1.50
CA ILE A 88 -0.83 -16.51 -2.88
C ILE A 88 -1.05 -18.03 -2.90
N LEU A 89 -0.41 -18.79 -2.00
CA LEU A 89 -0.59 -20.23 -1.88
C LEU A 89 -2.02 -20.61 -1.46
N ASP A 90 -2.60 -19.90 -0.50
CA ASP A 90 -3.99 -20.11 -0.06
C ASP A 90 -4.99 -19.91 -1.21
N GLU A 91 -4.76 -18.92 -2.07
CA GLU A 91 -5.59 -18.66 -3.25
C GLU A 91 -5.47 -19.75 -4.32
N GLN A 92 -4.42 -20.57 -4.33
CA GLN A 92 -4.26 -21.65 -5.33
C GLN A 92 -5.34 -22.72 -5.23
N LEU A 93 -6.01 -22.84 -4.09
CA LEU A 93 -7.16 -23.74 -3.93
C LEU A 93 -8.33 -23.36 -4.85
N ASN A 94 -8.41 -22.08 -5.24
CA ASN A 94 -9.51 -21.53 -6.03
C ASN A 94 -9.08 -21.16 -7.46
N LEU A 95 -7.77 -21.22 -7.77
CA LEU A 95 -7.20 -20.75 -9.03
C LEU A 95 -6.66 -21.90 -9.88
N ASN A 96 -7.23 -22.09 -11.07
CA ASN A 96 -6.84 -23.16 -12.00
C ASN A 96 -5.81 -22.72 -13.07
N SER A 97 -5.07 -21.64 -12.82
CA SER A 97 -4.12 -21.10 -13.82
C SER A 97 -2.68 -21.41 -13.44
N GLU A 98 -1.93 -22.04 -14.35
CA GLU A 98 -0.51 -22.34 -14.15
C GLU A 98 0.36 -21.09 -14.15
N ASN A 99 -0.03 -20.05 -14.91
CA ASN A 99 0.73 -18.82 -15.07
C ASN A 99 -0.06 -17.62 -14.54
N GLN A 100 0.41 -17.04 -13.45
CA GLN A 100 -0.26 -15.97 -12.73
C GLN A 100 0.68 -14.79 -12.51
N ILE A 101 0.13 -13.57 -12.61
CA ILE A 101 0.81 -12.31 -12.33
C ILE A 101 0.12 -11.70 -11.11
N TRP A 102 0.84 -11.68 -10.00
CA TRP A 102 0.39 -11.14 -8.73
C TRP A 102 0.94 -9.74 -8.54
N ILE A 103 0.07 -8.79 -8.24
CA ILE A 103 0.40 -7.37 -8.14
C ILE A 103 -0.11 -6.87 -6.80
N LEU A 104 0.82 -6.61 -5.89
CA LEU A 104 0.58 -5.92 -4.63
C LEU A 104 0.74 -4.41 -4.86
N LYS A 105 -0.26 -3.61 -4.49
CA LYS A 105 -0.22 -2.15 -4.59
C LYS A 105 -0.73 -1.49 -3.33
N ARG A 106 0.05 -0.54 -2.80
CA ARG A 106 -0.34 0.30 -1.68
C ARG A 106 -1.48 1.22 -2.10
N THR A 107 -2.54 1.25 -1.30
CA THR A 107 -3.70 2.14 -1.51
C THR A 107 -3.62 3.35 -0.59
N ILE A 108 -3.26 3.12 0.68
CA ILE A 108 -2.99 4.11 1.72
C ILE A 108 -1.83 3.59 2.60
N PRO A 109 -1.28 4.38 3.54
CA PRO A 109 -0.24 3.89 4.43
C PRO A 109 -0.64 2.57 5.11
N ASN A 110 0.24 1.57 5.02
CA ASN A 110 0.07 0.22 5.56
C ASN A 110 -1.13 -0.58 5.03
N SER A 111 -1.80 -0.13 3.96
CA SER A 111 -2.90 -0.86 3.34
C SER A 111 -2.64 -1.13 1.87
N PHE A 112 -2.95 -2.35 1.44
CA PHE A 112 -2.66 -2.82 0.10
C PHE A 112 -3.86 -3.49 -0.58
N THR A 113 -3.80 -3.54 -1.90
CA THR A 113 -4.61 -4.41 -2.74
C THR A 113 -3.70 -5.41 -3.44
N LEU A 114 -4.02 -6.69 -3.33
CA LEU A 114 -3.36 -7.76 -4.06
C LEU A 114 -4.27 -8.20 -5.21
N THR A 115 -3.76 -8.18 -6.43
CA THR A 115 -4.51 -8.57 -7.63
C THR A 115 -3.79 -9.68 -8.36
N CYS A 116 -4.51 -10.74 -8.73
CA CYS A 116 -4.01 -11.79 -9.61
C CYS A 116 -4.56 -11.59 -11.03
N LYS A 117 -3.71 -11.74 -12.03
CA LYS A 117 -4.07 -11.74 -13.45
C LYS A 117 -3.46 -12.94 -14.16
N ASN A 118 -4.07 -13.38 -15.25
CA ASN A 118 -3.41 -14.30 -16.19
C ASN A 118 -2.52 -13.52 -17.18
N LYS A 119 -1.78 -14.25 -18.04
CA LYS A 119 -0.93 -13.65 -19.09
C LYS A 119 -1.68 -12.76 -20.09
N SER A 120 -2.97 -13.01 -20.32
CA SER A 120 -3.81 -12.15 -21.18
C SER A 120 -4.30 -10.88 -20.47
N GLY A 121 -3.96 -10.69 -19.19
CA GLY A 121 -4.36 -9.54 -18.39
C GLY A 121 -5.75 -9.65 -17.75
N HIS A 122 -6.45 -10.79 -17.89
CA HIS A 122 -7.73 -11.02 -17.24
C HIS A 122 -7.52 -11.18 -15.74
N LYS A 123 -8.31 -10.45 -14.93
CA LYS A 123 -8.24 -10.49 -13.46
C LYS A 123 -8.85 -11.78 -12.92
N LEU A 124 -8.06 -12.58 -12.23
CA LEU A 124 -8.48 -13.86 -11.65
C LEU A 124 -8.93 -13.72 -10.19
N ALA A 125 -8.24 -12.89 -9.41
CA ALA A 125 -8.54 -12.65 -8.00
C ALA A 125 -8.18 -11.22 -7.59
N GLU A 126 -8.79 -10.75 -6.51
CA GLU A 126 -8.52 -9.43 -5.92
C GLU A 126 -8.83 -9.45 -4.42
N ILE A 127 -7.84 -9.11 -3.62
CA ILE A 127 -7.95 -8.99 -2.16
C ILE A 127 -7.64 -7.54 -1.79
N LYS A 128 -8.53 -6.89 -1.06
CA LYS A 128 -8.45 -5.45 -0.73
C LYS A 128 -8.24 -5.24 0.75
N ASN A 129 -7.75 -4.05 1.09
CA ASN A 129 -7.55 -3.57 2.46
C ASN A 129 -6.65 -4.52 3.27
N LEU A 130 -5.65 -5.09 2.61
CA LEU A 130 -4.63 -5.91 3.26
C LEU A 130 -3.76 -5.01 4.13
N GLU A 131 -3.83 -5.18 5.43
CA GLU A 131 -2.97 -4.47 6.37
C GLU A 131 -1.63 -5.18 6.48
N ALA A 132 -0.55 -4.50 6.09
CA ALA A 132 0.79 -5.05 6.15
C ALA A 132 1.82 -3.93 6.36
N ASN A 133 2.89 -4.27 7.09
CA ASN A 133 4.07 -3.42 7.14
C ASN A 133 5.05 -3.87 6.05
N PHE A 134 4.96 -3.22 4.90
CA PHE A 134 5.83 -3.48 3.75
C PHE A 134 6.35 -2.15 3.23
N TYR A 135 7.65 -2.04 2.97
CA TYR A 135 8.30 -0.77 2.66
C TYR A 135 7.88 -0.18 1.30
N PHE A 136 7.75 -1.03 0.28
CA PHE A 136 7.47 -0.60 -1.09
C PHE A 136 6.00 -0.25 -1.32
N ASP A 137 5.76 0.60 -2.31
CA ASP A 137 4.43 0.96 -2.79
C ASP A 137 3.84 -0.10 -3.70
N ASP A 138 4.69 -0.87 -4.40
CA ASP A 138 4.24 -1.98 -5.22
C ASP A 138 5.28 -3.07 -5.36
N LEU A 139 4.77 -4.28 -5.61
CA LEU A 139 5.53 -5.46 -5.97
C LEU A 139 4.70 -6.30 -6.95
N THR A 140 5.33 -6.70 -8.04
CA THR A 140 4.82 -7.69 -8.99
C THR A 140 5.61 -8.98 -8.84
N VAL A 141 4.91 -10.09 -8.72
CA VAL A 141 5.47 -11.45 -8.65
C VAL A 141 4.82 -12.27 -9.75
N ILE A 142 5.61 -13.10 -10.43
CA ILE A 142 5.11 -14.06 -11.40
C ILE A 142 5.17 -15.44 -10.77
N LYS A 143 4.06 -16.17 -10.88
CA LYS A 143 3.95 -17.57 -10.49
C LYS A 143 3.80 -18.42 -11.74
N LYS A 144 4.80 -19.27 -12.00
CA LYS A 144 4.84 -20.24 -13.12
C LYS A 144 4.85 -21.64 -12.56
N ASP A 145 3.74 -22.35 -12.68
CA ASP A 145 3.55 -23.65 -12.03
C ASP A 145 3.88 -23.60 -10.53
N LYS A 146 4.99 -24.19 -10.09
CA LYS A 146 5.46 -24.15 -8.69
C LYS A 146 6.63 -23.18 -8.44
N LEU A 147 6.94 -22.29 -9.39
CA LEU A 147 8.02 -21.30 -9.27
C LEU A 147 7.45 -19.90 -9.03
N PHE A 148 7.99 -19.18 -8.06
CA PHE A 148 7.82 -17.72 -7.92
C PHE A 148 9.07 -17.00 -8.41
N CYS A 149 8.89 -16.00 -9.27
CA CYS A 149 9.98 -15.18 -9.80
C CYS A 149 9.61 -13.71 -9.94
N LEU A 150 10.62 -12.84 -9.98
CA LEU A 150 10.44 -11.44 -10.38
C LEU A 150 10.18 -11.35 -11.89
N PRO A 151 9.56 -10.27 -12.38
CA PRO A 151 9.37 -10.06 -13.81
C PRO A 151 10.67 -10.06 -14.61
N THR A 152 11.76 -9.49 -14.07
CA THR A 152 13.09 -9.50 -14.72
C THR A 152 13.66 -10.91 -14.86
N GLU A 153 13.29 -11.81 -13.94
CA GLU A 153 13.73 -13.21 -13.93
C GLU A 153 12.81 -14.12 -14.76
N GLU A 154 11.69 -13.62 -15.30
CA GLU A 154 10.68 -14.45 -15.95
C GLU A 154 11.28 -15.28 -17.07
N ASN A 155 12.09 -14.69 -17.95
CA ASN A 155 12.60 -15.39 -19.12
C ASN A 155 13.85 -16.25 -18.85
N LEU A 156 14.30 -16.30 -17.59
CA LEU A 156 15.46 -17.09 -17.18
C LEU A 156 15.10 -18.54 -16.84
N TYR A 157 13.81 -18.82 -16.58
CA TYR A 157 13.24 -20.12 -16.18
C TYR A 157 11.90 -20.40 -16.87
#